data_AF-A0A5I0S121-F1
#
_entry.id   AF-A0A5I0S121-F1
#
_cell.length_a   1.000
_cell.length_b   1.000
_cell.length_c   1.000
_cell.angle_alpha   90.00
_cell.angle_beta   90.00
_cell.angle_gamma   90.00
#
_symmetry.space_group_name_H-M   'P 1'
#
loop_
_entity.id
_entity.type
_entity.pdbx_description
1 polymer ?
#
loop_
_entity_poly.entity_id
_entity_poly.type
_entity_poly.pdbx_seq_one_letter_code
_entity_poly.pdbx_strand_id
1 'polypeptide(L)'
;MSDLVYLMVSGQQQGAISDGCGTVASVGNRWQSEHEDEIFAFSLSNSITSTGRGSHFHGLQFCKLIDKSTPLFVNAINNNEQLYMEFYFYRINRFGRWEKYYYIQLRGAFLSAIQHQFSDNNLDTETITISYEYILCKHLIANTEFSYLALPENYNRLFIPSPKTPADNGLKTLNSKGVGRLLAAGGIYNGNIDGFRETAEKLGGDAPEGYEQVMDNKGLLILGASVAAGLTMGRMKFPELEELEQFGAKGTYTSRPFDPDKAGGPVEHLTTEGVNITYEGIAIVEKHISRFDPDPGNEFMVSRLKKIANGELLPEQVDLNYYTHECREYQRYCNLGWETGRPSDNQEAYDLWNNTHTSTLEDYRITGNDLYHPDAPSW
;
A
#
# COMPACT_ATOMS: atom_id res chain seq x y z
N MET A 1 7.70 32.22 -7.98
CA MET A 1 7.56 31.37 -6.79
C MET A 1 8.12 30.02 -7.18
N SER A 2 9.13 29.54 -6.45
CA SER A 2 9.73 28.23 -6.70
C SER A 2 8.72 27.13 -6.40
N ASP A 3 8.85 25.99 -7.09
CA ASP A 3 8.06 24.80 -6.82
C ASP A 3 8.26 24.36 -5.36
N LEU A 4 7.16 24.04 -4.67
CA LEU A 4 7.18 23.63 -3.25
C LEU A 4 7.43 22.12 -3.18
N VAL A 5 8.40 21.72 -2.36
CA VAL A 5 8.69 20.30 -2.11
C VAL A 5 8.42 20.00 -0.63
N TYR A 6 7.58 19.00 -0.40
CA TYR A 6 7.27 18.49 0.93
C TYR A 6 7.83 17.09 1.10
N LEU A 7 8.38 16.82 2.28
CA LEU A 7 9.00 15.56 2.64
C LEU A 7 8.21 14.91 3.78
N MET A 8 7.75 13.70 3.56
CA MET A 8 7.35 12.79 4.61
C MET A 8 8.48 11.80 4.88
N VAL A 9 8.82 11.58 6.15
CA VAL A 9 9.88 10.65 6.53
C VAL A 9 9.44 9.81 7.71
N SER A 10 9.69 8.51 7.59
CA SER A 10 9.54 7.54 8.67
C SER A 10 10.86 6.81 8.88
N GLY A 11 11.26 6.66 10.14
CA GLY A 11 12.38 5.84 10.54
C GLY A 11 11.93 4.50 11.09
N GLN A 12 12.76 3.47 10.88
CA GLN A 12 12.49 2.12 11.37
C GLN A 12 12.32 2.04 12.89
N GLN A 13 13.04 2.88 13.64
CA GLN A 13 13.05 2.91 15.11
C GLN A 13 12.25 4.09 15.63
N GLN A 14 12.32 5.25 14.97
CA GLN A 14 11.70 6.50 15.43
C GLN A 14 10.24 6.66 14.98
N GLY A 15 9.75 5.83 14.07
CA GLY A 15 8.40 5.97 13.51
C GLY A 15 8.32 7.21 12.61
N ALA A 16 7.18 7.90 12.62
CA ALA A 16 6.94 9.05 11.73
C ALA A 16 7.73 10.30 12.18
N ILE A 17 8.94 10.45 11.64
CA ILE A 17 9.88 11.55 11.95
C ILE A 17 9.30 12.91 11.52
N SER A 18 8.53 12.97 10.43
CA SER A 18 7.96 14.22 9.91
C SER A 18 6.73 14.72 10.69
N ASP A 19 6.17 13.93 11.60
CA ASP A 19 4.95 14.30 12.33
C ASP A 19 5.11 15.59 13.11
N GLY A 20 4.18 16.52 12.93
CA GLY A 20 4.20 17.85 13.54
C GLY A 20 5.35 18.76 13.11
N CYS A 21 6.13 18.43 12.07
CA CYS A 21 7.26 19.26 11.63
C CYS A 21 6.82 20.54 10.91
N GLY A 22 5.66 20.53 10.26
CA GLY A 22 5.08 21.69 9.59
C GLY A 22 4.22 22.57 10.49
N THR A 23 4.31 22.41 11.82
CA THR A 23 3.51 23.17 12.79
C THR A 23 4.18 24.48 13.24
N VAL A 24 3.39 25.38 13.84
CA VAL A 24 3.88 26.65 14.43
C VAL A 24 5.00 26.42 15.45
N ALA A 25 4.91 25.35 16.25
CA ALA A 25 5.92 25.03 17.26
C ALA A 25 7.28 24.65 16.66
N SER A 26 7.28 24.18 15.41
CA SER A 26 8.46 23.69 14.70
C SER A 26 9.08 24.77 13.81
N VAL A 27 8.27 25.41 12.96
CA VAL A 27 8.74 26.35 11.90
C VAL A 27 8.22 27.79 12.09
N GLY A 28 7.51 28.07 13.18
CA GLY A 28 6.98 29.40 13.48
C GLY A 28 5.99 29.90 12.42
N ASN A 29 6.16 31.15 12.01
CA ASN A 29 5.27 31.80 11.02
C ASN A 29 5.37 31.22 9.59
N ARG A 30 6.26 30.24 9.36
CA ARG A 30 6.41 29.56 8.07
C ARG A 30 5.55 28.31 7.92
N TRP A 31 4.82 27.95 8.98
CA TRP A 31 3.89 26.83 8.96
C TRP A 31 2.83 27.04 7.87
N GLN A 32 2.34 25.94 7.30
CA GLN A 32 1.30 25.95 6.27
C GLN A 32 0.20 24.97 6.66
N SER A 33 -1.05 25.39 6.47
CA SER A 33 -2.21 24.54 6.71
C SER A 33 -2.17 23.32 5.79
N GLU A 34 -2.59 22.16 6.31
CA GLU A 34 -2.63 20.86 5.61
C GLU A 34 -1.25 20.22 5.34
N HIS A 35 -0.18 20.82 5.88
CA HIS A 35 1.19 20.33 5.78
C HIS A 35 1.83 20.12 7.16
N GLU A 36 1.04 19.90 8.20
CA GLU A 36 1.49 19.86 9.60
C GLU A 36 2.44 18.69 9.89
N ASP A 37 2.27 17.57 9.19
CA ASP A 37 3.08 16.34 9.32
C ASP A 37 4.11 16.18 8.19
N GLU A 38 4.37 17.26 7.45
CA GLU A 38 5.30 17.30 6.34
C GLU A 38 6.43 18.30 6.61
N ILE A 39 7.63 17.95 6.17
CA ILE A 39 8.81 18.80 6.25
C ILE A 39 8.92 19.62 4.96
N PHE A 40 9.17 20.91 5.08
CA PHE A 40 9.39 21.77 3.92
C PHE A 40 10.84 21.73 3.43
N ALA A 41 11.07 21.34 2.16
CA ALA A 41 12.39 21.27 1.53
C ALA A 41 12.55 22.36 0.44
N PHE A 42 13.64 23.14 0.50
CA PHE A 42 13.90 24.25 -0.43
C PHE A 42 14.59 23.82 -1.71
N SER A 43 15.44 22.80 -1.62
CA SER A 43 16.22 22.34 -2.75
C SER A 43 16.41 20.85 -2.64
N LEU A 44 16.30 20.18 -3.78
CA LEU A 44 16.61 18.76 -3.93
C LEU A 44 17.49 18.62 -5.16
N SER A 45 18.67 18.04 -4.98
CA SER A 45 19.55 17.65 -6.06
C SER A 45 19.71 16.15 -6.06
N ASN A 46 19.36 15.53 -7.19
CA ASN A 46 19.64 14.14 -7.45
C ASN A 46 20.59 14.07 -8.65
N SER A 47 21.76 13.46 -8.46
CA SER A 47 22.74 13.28 -9.52
C SER A 47 22.78 11.82 -9.97
N ILE A 48 22.45 11.60 -11.23
CA ILE A 48 22.49 10.29 -11.86
C ILE A 48 23.48 10.40 -13.02
N THR A 49 24.56 9.63 -12.97
CA THR A 49 25.56 9.59 -14.03
C THR A 49 25.54 8.22 -14.69
N SER A 50 25.52 8.15 -16.03
CA SER A 50 25.64 6.89 -16.76
C SER A 50 27.04 6.75 -17.35
N THR A 51 27.65 5.58 -17.19
CA THR A 51 28.94 5.25 -17.81
C THR A 51 28.77 4.48 -19.13
N GLY A 52 27.52 4.33 -19.62
CA GLY A 52 27.20 3.50 -20.78
C GLY A 52 27.20 1.98 -20.51
N ARG A 53 27.53 1.55 -19.29
CA ARG A 53 27.40 0.17 -18.80
C ARG A 53 26.47 0.03 -17.59
N GLY A 54 25.79 1.11 -17.21
CA GLY A 54 24.91 1.20 -16.04
C GLY A 54 24.83 2.62 -15.50
N SER A 55 23.77 2.92 -14.77
CA SER A 55 23.59 4.18 -14.06
C SER A 55 24.22 4.09 -12.67
N HIS A 56 25.12 5.02 -12.34
CA HIS A 56 25.62 5.26 -10.99
C HIS A 56 24.80 6.37 -10.33
N PHE A 57 24.05 5.99 -9.29
CA PHE A 57 23.26 6.91 -8.48
C PHE A 57 24.17 7.49 -7.37
N HIS A 58 24.35 8.81 -7.37
CA HIS A 58 25.31 9.49 -6.49
C HIS A 58 24.73 9.90 -5.13
N GLY A 59 23.64 9.25 -4.70
CA GLY A 59 22.86 9.67 -3.54
C GLY A 59 21.99 10.89 -3.84
N LEU A 60 21.03 11.16 -2.96
CA LEU A 60 20.11 12.29 -3.04
C LEU A 60 20.49 13.29 -1.96
N GLN A 61 20.56 14.56 -2.31
CA GLN A 61 20.82 15.64 -1.37
C GLN A 61 19.64 16.61 -1.36
N PHE A 62 19.19 17.00 -0.17
CA PHE A 62 18.16 18.01 -0.03
C PHE A 62 18.50 18.99 1.10
N CYS A 63 17.88 20.17 1.05
CA CYS A 63 18.06 21.23 2.04
C CYS A 63 16.71 21.64 2.62
N LYS A 64 16.66 21.78 3.95
CA LYS A 64 15.47 22.20 4.73
C LYS A 64 15.88 23.21 5.80
N LEU A 65 14.90 23.82 6.47
CA LEU A 65 15.17 24.66 7.65
C LEU A 65 15.54 23.79 8.83
N ILE A 66 16.20 24.38 9.83
CA ILE A 66 16.21 23.81 11.17
C ILE A 66 14.76 23.77 11.70
N ASP A 67 14.29 22.60 12.10
CA ASP A 67 12.92 22.37 12.57
C ASP A 67 12.88 21.21 13.60
N LYS A 68 11.68 20.75 13.99
CA LYS A 68 11.49 19.63 14.93
C LYS A 68 12.22 18.34 14.52
N SER A 69 12.35 18.06 13.22
CA SER A 69 12.99 16.85 12.71
C SER A 69 14.52 16.89 12.76
N THR A 70 15.14 18.06 12.87
CA THR A 70 16.61 18.21 12.93
C THR A 70 17.28 17.27 13.94
N PRO A 71 16.90 17.27 15.24
CA PRO A 71 17.49 16.31 16.20
C PRO A 71 17.14 14.85 15.90
N LEU A 72 16.01 14.55 15.25
CA LEU A 72 15.61 13.20 14.87
C LEU A 72 16.47 12.67 13.71
N PHE A 73 16.84 13.52 12.76
CA PHE A 73 17.82 13.19 11.72
C PHE A 73 19.21 12.95 12.30
N VAL A 74 19.64 13.76 13.29
CA VAL A 74 20.90 13.53 14.01
C VAL A 74 20.88 12.18 14.74
N ASN A 75 19.74 11.80 15.32
CA ASN A 75 19.59 10.49 15.94
C ASN A 75 19.60 9.35 14.90
N ALA A 76 18.95 9.54 13.75
CA ALA A 76 18.92 8.55 12.67
C ALA A 76 20.32 8.29 12.10
N ILE A 77 21.12 9.32 11.83
CA ILE A 77 22.50 9.14 11.34
C ILE A 77 23.40 8.49 12.38
N ASN A 78 23.25 8.85 13.67
CA ASN A 78 24.06 8.28 14.74
C ASN A 78 23.80 6.78 14.96
N ASN A 79 22.56 6.34 14.79
CA ASN A 79 22.18 4.94 14.94
C ASN A 79 22.20 4.15 13.63
N ASN A 80 22.62 4.77 12.52
CA ASN A 80 22.54 4.22 11.17
C ASN A 80 21.15 3.61 10.88
N GLU A 81 20.11 4.37 11.23
CA GLU A 81 18.72 3.97 11.10
C GLU A 81 18.30 3.99 9.63
N GLN A 82 17.59 2.93 9.21
CA GLN A 82 17.01 2.87 7.88
C GLN A 82 15.75 3.73 7.82
N LEU A 83 15.67 4.56 6.80
CA LEU A 83 14.60 5.53 6.59
C LEU A 83 13.79 5.19 5.34
N TYR A 84 12.53 5.58 5.39
CA TYR A 84 11.61 5.62 4.26
C TYR A 84 11.21 7.09 4.04
N MET A 85 11.37 7.58 2.82
CA MET A 85 11.18 9.00 2.50
C MET A 85 10.32 9.18 1.26
N GLU A 86 9.41 10.16 1.31
CA GLU A 86 8.53 10.52 0.23
C GLU A 86 8.58 12.03 -0.01
N PHE A 87 8.98 12.42 -1.21
CA PHE A 87 9.03 13.81 -1.65
C PHE A 87 7.85 14.08 -2.59
N TYR A 88 7.01 15.04 -2.23
CA TYR A 88 5.89 15.53 -3.04
C TYR A 88 6.22 16.90 -3.61
N PHE A 89 6.17 16.99 -4.93
CA PHE A 89 6.42 18.23 -5.66
C PHE A 89 5.11 18.86 -6.08
N TYR A 90 4.96 20.13 -5.75
CA TYR A 90 3.78 20.91 -6.04
C TYR A 90 4.08 22.00 -7.06
N ARG A 91 3.11 22.22 -7.95
CA ARG A 91 3.11 23.36 -8.89
C ARG A 91 1.74 24.01 -8.95
N ILE A 92 1.69 25.22 -9.47
CA ILE A 92 0.43 25.90 -9.77
C ILE A 92 -0.07 25.41 -11.13
N ASN A 93 -1.31 24.91 -11.18
CA ASN A 93 -1.92 24.43 -12.41
C ASN A 93 -2.58 25.55 -13.22
N ARG A 94 -3.13 25.21 -14.39
CA ARG A 94 -3.79 26.18 -15.29
C ARG A 94 -4.95 26.96 -14.65
N PHE A 95 -5.53 26.44 -13.56
CA PHE A 95 -6.64 27.03 -12.83
C PHE A 95 -6.17 27.85 -11.60
N GLY A 96 -4.86 28.03 -11.42
CA GLY A 96 -4.29 28.77 -10.29
C GLY A 96 -4.30 28.00 -8.96
N ARG A 97 -4.53 26.67 -8.99
CA ARG A 97 -4.54 25.82 -7.79
C ARG A 97 -3.25 25.04 -7.68
N TRP A 98 -2.81 24.79 -6.45
CA TRP A 98 -1.71 23.88 -6.16
C TRP A 98 -2.11 22.44 -6.50
N GLU A 99 -1.25 21.73 -7.21
CA GLU A 99 -1.42 20.30 -7.50
C GLU A 99 -0.10 19.55 -7.26
N LYS A 100 -0.18 18.35 -6.67
CA LYS A 100 0.93 17.40 -6.66
C LYS A 100 1.15 16.93 -8.10
N TYR A 101 2.33 17.14 -8.66
CA TYR A 101 2.62 16.73 -10.05
C TYR A 101 3.76 15.74 -10.20
N TYR A 102 4.68 15.71 -9.22
CA TYR A 102 5.83 14.81 -9.24
C TYR A 102 6.05 14.23 -7.84
N TYR A 103 6.57 13.01 -7.79
CA TYR A 103 6.75 12.22 -6.57
C TYR A 103 8.07 11.46 -6.64
N ILE A 104 8.85 11.49 -5.56
CA ILE A 104 10.04 10.66 -5.38
C ILE A 104 9.90 9.88 -4.08
N GLN A 105 10.04 8.57 -4.14
CA GLN A 105 10.09 7.68 -2.99
C GLN A 105 11.50 7.10 -2.87
N LEU A 106 12.06 7.13 -1.67
CA LEU A 106 13.29 6.42 -1.33
C LEU A 106 12.97 5.33 -0.31
N ARG A 107 13.49 4.11 -0.55
CA ARG A 107 13.44 3.01 0.43
C ARG A 107 14.85 2.52 0.71
N GLY A 108 15.03 2.03 1.92
CA GLY A 108 16.37 1.70 2.42
C GLY A 108 17.30 2.90 2.41
N ALA A 109 16.79 4.08 2.79
CA ALA A 109 17.57 5.30 2.85
C ALA A 109 18.40 5.35 4.13
N PHE A 110 19.68 5.68 4.02
CA PHE A 110 20.59 5.94 5.12
C PHE A 110 21.18 7.34 4.95
N LEU A 111 21.29 8.06 6.06
CA LEU A 111 21.90 9.39 6.07
C LEU A 111 23.42 9.26 6.01
N SER A 112 24.05 9.83 5.00
CA SER A 112 25.51 9.80 4.83
C SER A 112 26.18 11.05 5.44
N ALA A 113 25.50 12.20 5.40
CA ALA A 113 26.00 13.44 5.98
C ALA A 113 24.86 14.41 6.32
N ILE A 114 25.05 15.19 7.38
CA ILE A 114 24.19 16.32 7.74
C ILE A 114 25.11 17.53 7.97
N GLN A 115 24.84 18.62 7.28
CA GLN A 115 25.55 19.88 7.43
C GLN A 115 24.58 20.97 7.87
N HIS A 116 24.73 21.46 9.10
CA HIS A 116 24.00 22.62 9.59
C HIS A 116 24.71 23.92 9.16
N GLN A 117 23.94 24.88 8.70
CA GLN A 117 24.42 26.21 8.35
C GLN A 117 23.61 27.26 9.11
N PHE A 118 24.30 27.92 10.04
CA PHE A 118 23.78 29.09 10.74
C PHE A 118 24.43 30.33 10.14
N SER A 119 23.63 31.32 9.75
CA SER A 119 24.14 32.48 9.02
C SER A 119 23.36 33.73 9.37
N ASP A 120 24.09 34.79 9.75
CA ASP A 120 23.49 36.08 10.06
C ASP A 120 22.67 36.60 8.87
N ASN A 121 21.46 37.09 9.16
CA ASN A 121 20.48 37.61 8.20
C ASN A 121 19.98 36.61 7.14
N ASN A 122 20.29 35.32 7.28
CA ASN A 122 19.74 34.26 6.44
C ASN A 122 18.93 33.29 7.30
N LEU A 123 18.21 32.39 6.64
CA LEU A 123 17.54 31.30 7.35
C LEU A 123 18.55 30.23 7.70
N ASP A 124 18.46 29.72 8.92
CA ASP A 124 19.25 28.57 9.36
C ASP A 124 18.76 27.34 8.63
N THR A 125 19.67 26.68 7.94
CA THR A 125 19.36 25.52 7.09
C THR A 125 20.17 24.31 7.51
N GLU A 126 19.69 23.14 7.10
CA GLU A 126 20.48 21.93 7.10
C GLU A 126 20.41 21.24 5.75
N THR A 127 21.58 20.80 5.28
CA THR A 127 21.73 20.03 4.06
C THR A 127 21.99 18.58 4.43
N ILE A 128 21.16 17.68 3.92
CA ILE A 128 21.16 16.26 4.24
C ILE A 128 21.48 15.47 2.97
N THR A 129 22.48 14.60 3.05
CA THR A 129 22.89 13.69 1.98
C THR A 129 22.49 12.27 2.34
N ILE A 130 21.83 11.60 1.39
CA ILE A 130 21.19 10.29 1.56
C ILE A 130 21.75 9.30 0.54
N SER A 131 22.18 8.15 1.02
CA SER A 131 22.32 6.93 0.21
C SER A 131 21.04 6.12 0.30
N TYR A 132 20.60 5.51 -0.80
CA TYR A 132 19.38 4.72 -0.84
C TYR A 132 19.57 3.46 -1.68
N GLU A 133 18.83 2.42 -1.36
CA GLU A 133 18.85 1.17 -2.12
C GLU A 133 17.79 1.16 -3.22
N TYR A 134 16.65 1.81 -3.00
CA TYR A 134 15.57 1.91 -3.99
C TYR A 134 15.12 3.36 -4.15
N ILE A 135 14.87 3.74 -5.40
CA ILE A 135 14.24 4.99 -5.77
C ILE A 135 13.08 4.74 -6.72
N LEU A 136 11.97 5.44 -6.51
CA LEU A 136 10.84 5.49 -7.43
C LEU A 136 10.49 6.95 -7.69
N CYS A 137 10.45 7.32 -8.95
CA CYS A 137 10.04 8.64 -9.42
C CYS A 137 8.77 8.50 -10.24
N LYS A 138 7.73 9.29 -9.95
CA LYS A 138 6.48 9.32 -10.73
C LYS A 138 6.10 10.74 -11.11
N HIS A 139 5.72 10.95 -12.37
CA HIS A 139 5.01 12.16 -12.80
C HIS A 139 3.50 11.91 -12.74
N LEU A 140 2.87 12.36 -11.65
CA LEU A 140 1.50 12.03 -11.26
C LEU A 140 0.44 12.46 -12.29
N ILE A 141 0.68 13.54 -13.05
CA ILE A 141 -0.30 14.04 -14.04
C ILE A 141 -0.11 13.40 -15.42
N ALA A 142 1.09 12.89 -15.70
CA ALA A 142 1.45 12.33 -17.02
C ALA A 142 1.59 10.81 -16.98
N ASN A 143 1.43 10.20 -15.80
CA ASN A 143 1.51 8.76 -15.53
C ASN A 143 2.78 8.09 -16.07
N THR A 144 3.90 8.81 -16.07
CA THR A 144 5.21 8.21 -16.32
C THR A 144 5.91 7.92 -15.01
N GLU A 145 6.57 6.79 -14.94
CA GLU A 145 7.32 6.37 -13.77
C GLU A 145 8.66 5.74 -14.12
N PHE A 146 9.57 5.83 -13.16
CA PHE A 146 10.88 5.22 -13.21
C PHE A 146 11.17 4.67 -11.83
N SER A 147 11.53 3.39 -11.74
CA SER A 147 12.06 2.83 -10.50
C SER A 147 13.41 2.17 -10.73
N TYR A 148 14.26 2.21 -9.72
CA TYR A 148 15.56 1.58 -9.75
C TYR A 148 15.90 1.03 -8.36
N LEU A 149 16.38 -0.21 -8.37
CA LEU A 149 16.86 -0.92 -7.19
C LEU A 149 18.35 -1.18 -7.38
N ALA A 150 19.17 -0.54 -6.56
CA ALA A 150 20.63 -0.64 -6.62
C ALA A 150 21.14 -2.04 -6.26
N LEU A 151 20.42 -2.75 -5.37
CA LEU A 151 20.75 -4.10 -4.91
C LEU A 151 19.49 -4.99 -4.90
N PRO A 152 19.25 -5.80 -5.94
CA PRO A 152 18.07 -6.64 -6.08
C PRO A 152 17.83 -7.59 -4.89
N GLU A 153 18.91 -8.14 -4.33
CA GLU A 153 18.88 -9.12 -3.24
C GLU A 153 18.38 -8.53 -1.91
N ASN A 154 18.43 -7.20 -1.73
CA ASN A 154 18.07 -6.54 -0.48
C ASN A 154 16.66 -5.95 -0.48
N TYR A 155 15.88 -6.09 -1.55
CA TYR A 155 14.54 -5.49 -1.63
C TYR A 155 13.64 -5.83 -0.43
N ASN A 156 13.69 -7.09 0.02
CA ASN A 156 12.89 -7.59 1.13
C ASN A 156 13.36 -7.10 2.51
N ARG A 157 14.50 -6.42 2.60
CA ARG A 157 15.03 -5.79 3.82
C ARG A 157 14.78 -4.28 3.86
N LEU A 158 14.14 -3.72 2.83
CA LEU A 158 13.84 -2.30 2.80
C LEU A 158 12.72 -2.01 3.81
N PHE A 159 13.03 -1.23 4.84
CA PHE A 159 12.02 -0.71 5.75
C PHE A 159 10.92 0.03 4.96
N ILE A 160 9.68 -0.40 5.17
CA ILE A 160 8.45 0.23 4.68
C ILE A 160 7.59 0.50 5.91
N PRO A 161 7.24 1.76 6.21
CA PRO A 161 6.36 2.06 7.32
C PRO A 161 4.97 1.48 7.02
N SER A 162 4.29 0.97 8.05
CA SER A 162 2.88 0.63 7.92
C SER A 162 2.11 1.85 7.40
N PRO A 163 1.15 1.68 6.47
CA PRO A 163 0.36 2.78 5.99
C PRO A 163 -0.24 3.53 7.18
N LYS A 164 -0.11 4.86 7.21
CA LYS A 164 -0.91 5.66 8.12
C LYS A 164 -2.37 5.45 7.71
N THR A 165 -3.07 4.54 8.38
CA THR A 165 -4.52 4.67 8.51
C THR A 165 -4.72 6.08 9.07
N PRO A 166 -5.56 6.92 8.45
CA PRO A 166 -5.82 8.25 8.96
C PRO A 166 -6.08 8.15 10.46
N ALA A 167 -5.28 8.88 11.25
CA ALA A 167 -5.34 8.85 12.70
C ALA A 167 -6.79 8.87 13.16
N ASP A 168 -7.17 7.82 13.88
CA ASP A 168 -8.35 7.66 14.74
C ASP A 168 -9.43 8.75 14.60
N ASN A 169 -10.14 8.73 13.47
CA ASN A 169 -11.39 9.45 13.23
C ASN A 169 -12.53 8.46 12.93
N GLY A 170 -12.41 7.23 13.45
CA GLY A 170 -13.32 6.12 13.15
C GLY A 170 -14.79 6.35 13.51
N LEU A 171 -15.11 7.38 14.31
CA LEU A 171 -16.50 7.74 14.59
C LEU A 171 -17.13 8.70 13.56
N LYS A 172 -16.35 9.52 12.85
CA LYS A 172 -16.94 10.52 11.92
C LYS A 172 -17.36 9.95 10.57
N THR A 173 -16.86 8.77 10.19
CA THR A 173 -17.26 8.06 8.96
C THR A 173 -18.46 7.14 9.14
N LEU A 174 -18.92 6.92 10.38
CA LEU A 174 -20.06 6.04 10.71
C LEU A 174 -21.37 6.82 10.96
N ASN A 175 -21.43 8.09 10.59
CA ASN A 175 -22.53 8.98 10.91
C ASN A 175 -23.59 9.08 9.79
N SER A 176 -23.78 8.02 9.01
CA SER A 176 -24.72 7.98 7.87
C SER A 176 -26.10 7.39 8.23
N LYS A 177 -27.13 7.66 7.42
CA LYS A 177 -28.47 7.06 7.58
C LYS A 177 -28.43 5.54 7.62
N GLY A 178 -27.52 4.92 6.87
CA GLY A 178 -27.36 3.46 6.83
C GLY A 178 -26.94 2.89 8.18
N VAL A 179 -25.98 3.52 8.85
CA VAL A 179 -25.52 3.12 10.19
C VAL A 179 -26.62 3.33 11.22
N GLY A 180 -27.36 4.44 11.12
CA GLY A 180 -28.55 4.68 11.94
C GLY A 180 -29.59 3.57 11.89
N ARG A 181 -29.93 3.11 10.67
CA ARG A 181 -30.90 2.02 10.45
C ARG A 181 -30.41 0.69 11.03
N LEU A 182 -29.10 0.40 10.90
CA LEU A 182 -28.50 -0.81 11.47
C LEU A 182 -28.52 -0.79 13.00
N LEU A 183 -28.25 0.37 13.62
CA LEU A 183 -28.35 0.54 15.06
C LEU A 183 -29.80 0.37 15.55
N ALA A 184 -30.79 0.86 14.81
CA ALA A 184 -32.20 0.63 15.14
C ALA A 184 -32.56 -0.87 15.06
N ALA A 185 -32.12 -1.55 14.01
CA ALA A 185 -32.31 -2.99 13.87
C ALA A 185 -31.61 -3.78 15.00
N GLY A 186 -30.38 -3.42 15.35
CA GLY A 186 -29.62 -4.02 16.45
C GLY A 186 -30.25 -3.76 17.82
N GLY A 187 -30.79 -2.56 18.06
CA GLY A 187 -31.52 -2.22 19.27
C GLY A 187 -32.83 -3.01 19.43
N ILE A 188 -33.57 -3.21 18.34
CA ILE A 188 -34.78 -4.06 18.32
C ILE A 188 -34.39 -5.52 18.57
N TYR A 189 -33.39 -6.03 17.85
CA TYR A 189 -32.96 -7.43 17.94
C TYR A 189 -32.43 -7.80 19.33
N ASN A 190 -31.62 -6.92 19.93
CA ASN A 190 -31.05 -7.13 21.25
C ASN A 190 -31.95 -6.68 22.41
N GLY A 191 -33.15 -6.14 22.11
CA GLY A 191 -34.06 -5.59 23.12
C GLY A 191 -33.49 -4.39 23.90
N ASN A 192 -32.45 -3.74 23.38
CA ASN A 192 -31.77 -2.59 23.98
C ASN A 192 -31.92 -1.38 23.05
N ILE A 193 -33.14 -0.86 22.95
CA ILE A 193 -33.46 0.27 22.06
C ILE A 193 -32.71 1.52 22.53
N ASP A 194 -32.78 1.84 23.83
CA ASP A 194 -32.24 3.09 24.37
C ASP A 194 -30.71 3.20 24.24
N GLY A 195 -29.97 2.11 24.49
CA GLY A 195 -28.50 2.13 24.37
C GLY A 195 -28.02 2.29 22.92
N PHE A 196 -28.74 1.69 21.96
CA PHE A 196 -28.42 1.82 20.54
C PHE A 196 -28.87 3.17 19.96
N ARG A 197 -29.95 3.75 20.50
CA ARG A 197 -30.39 5.12 20.20
C ARG A 197 -29.36 6.14 20.66
N GLU A 198 -28.88 6.03 21.89
CA GLU A 198 -27.82 6.89 22.44
C GLU A 198 -26.53 6.77 21.61
N THR A 199 -26.23 5.57 21.10
CA THR A 199 -25.09 5.34 20.20
C THR A 199 -25.27 6.06 18.86
N ALA A 200 -26.47 6.01 18.27
CA ALA A 200 -26.77 6.74 17.02
C ALA A 200 -26.67 8.27 17.22
N GLU A 201 -27.14 8.79 18.36
CA GLU A 201 -27.02 10.20 18.74
C GLU A 201 -25.56 10.63 18.91
N LYS A 202 -24.74 9.80 19.57
CA LYS A 202 -23.30 10.05 19.76
C LYS A 202 -22.50 10.05 18.46
N LEU A 203 -22.90 9.25 17.47
CA LEU A 203 -22.29 9.24 16.14
C LEU A 203 -22.58 10.53 15.35
N GLY A 204 -23.72 11.18 15.62
CA GLY A 204 -24.12 12.43 14.97
C GLY A 204 -24.39 12.25 13.46
N GLY A 205 -24.26 13.34 12.68
CA GLY A 205 -24.52 13.32 11.24
C GLY A 205 -25.97 12.93 10.90
N ASP A 206 -26.15 12.06 9.92
CA ASP A 206 -27.46 11.53 9.50
C ASP A 206 -27.84 10.22 10.22
N ALA A 207 -27.00 9.68 11.11
CA ALA A 207 -27.28 8.44 11.83
C ALA A 207 -28.53 8.51 12.74
N PRO A 208 -28.79 9.60 13.50
CA PRO A 208 -30.04 9.72 14.25
C PRO A 208 -31.28 9.71 13.34
N GLU A 209 -31.22 10.37 12.19
CA GLU A 209 -32.33 10.40 11.23
C GLU A 209 -32.60 9.01 10.63
N GLY A 210 -31.53 8.28 10.27
CA GLY A 210 -31.65 6.90 9.80
C GLY A 210 -32.21 5.94 10.86
N TYR A 211 -31.86 6.15 12.13
CA TYR A 211 -32.38 5.37 13.26
C TYR A 211 -33.89 5.59 13.42
N GLU A 212 -34.33 6.86 13.44
CA GLU A 212 -35.76 7.19 13.61
C GLU A 212 -36.60 6.75 12.41
N GLN A 213 -36.07 6.76 11.19
CA GLN A 213 -36.78 6.22 10.02
C GLN A 213 -37.24 4.77 10.20
N VAL A 214 -36.50 3.96 10.96
CA VAL A 214 -36.88 2.58 11.27
C VAL A 214 -37.89 2.52 12.42
N MET A 215 -37.75 3.40 13.42
CA MET A 215 -38.58 3.39 14.62
C MET A 215 -39.95 4.06 14.44
N ASP A 216 -40.04 5.10 13.62
CA ASP A 216 -41.27 5.88 13.37
C ASP A 216 -42.25 5.21 12.39
N ASN A 217 -41.79 4.22 11.63
CA ASN A 217 -42.62 3.54 10.65
C ASN A 217 -43.55 2.51 11.32
N LYS A 218 -44.64 3.02 11.92
CA LYS A 218 -45.68 2.25 12.61
C LYS A 218 -46.41 1.30 11.64
N GLY A 219 -45.89 0.10 11.45
CA GLY A 219 -46.67 -1.03 10.92
C GLY A 219 -46.17 -1.71 9.65
N LEU A 220 -44.91 -1.53 9.23
CA LEU A 220 -44.31 -2.37 8.20
C LEU A 220 -43.08 -3.10 8.75
N LEU A 221 -43.31 -4.32 9.24
CA LEU A 221 -42.28 -5.35 9.38
C LEU A 221 -41.73 -5.66 7.98
N ILE A 222 -40.70 -4.93 7.56
CA ILE A 222 -39.71 -5.39 6.60
C ILE A 222 -38.60 -6.00 7.49
N LEU A 223 -38.55 -7.30 7.81
CA LEU A 223 -38.36 -8.45 6.91
C LEU A 223 -37.33 -8.23 5.78
N GLY A 224 -36.41 -7.26 5.94
CA GLY A 224 -35.47 -6.89 4.87
C GLY A 224 -34.34 -5.95 5.28
N ALA A 225 -33.78 -6.10 6.48
CA ALA A 225 -32.45 -5.55 6.81
C ALA A 225 -31.61 -6.50 7.69
N SER A 226 -32.00 -7.77 7.74
CA SER A 226 -31.17 -8.85 8.27
C SER A 226 -30.57 -9.62 7.10
N VAL A 227 -29.39 -9.20 6.65
CA VAL A 227 -28.37 -10.18 6.27
C VAL A 227 -27.54 -10.37 7.54
N ALA A 228 -28.07 -11.19 8.43
CA ALA A 228 -27.35 -11.77 9.55
C ALA A 228 -27.15 -13.25 9.23
N ALA A 229 -26.04 -13.79 9.72
CA ALA A 229 -25.76 -15.21 9.84
C ALA A 229 -27.02 -16.05 10.15
N GLY A 230 -27.19 -17.17 9.44
CA GLY A 230 -28.19 -18.18 9.82
C GLY A 230 -28.55 -19.16 8.71
N LEU A 231 -27.85 -20.28 8.66
CA LEU A 231 -28.14 -21.45 7.83
C LEU A 231 -29.58 -21.98 8.01
N THR A 232 -30.13 -22.48 6.89
CA THR A 232 -31.16 -23.53 6.71
C THR A 232 -32.66 -23.16 6.81
N MET A 233 -33.31 -22.99 5.65
CA MET A 233 -34.44 -23.83 5.20
C MET A 233 -34.91 -23.46 3.78
N GLY A 234 -34.99 -24.46 2.89
CA GLY A 234 -35.95 -24.48 1.79
C GLY A 234 -35.57 -23.80 0.46
N ARG A 235 -35.26 -24.63 -0.55
CA ARG A 235 -35.08 -24.30 -1.97
C ARG A 235 -36.07 -23.24 -2.49
N MET A 236 -35.57 -22.07 -2.88
CA MET A 236 -36.09 -21.27 -3.99
C MET A 236 -34.92 -20.55 -4.67
N LYS A 237 -34.67 -20.88 -5.94
CA LYS A 237 -33.71 -20.16 -6.79
C LYS A 237 -34.35 -18.87 -7.27
N PHE A 238 -33.71 -17.73 -6.99
CA PHE A 238 -34.03 -16.44 -7.59
C PHE A 238 -32.86 -16.02 -8.50
N PRO A 239 -33.05 -15.92 -9.82
CA PRO A 239 -31.97 -15.62 -10.78
C PRO A 239 -31.46 -14.18 -10.74
N GLU A 240 -32.12 -13.27 -10.00
CA GLU A 240 -31.88 -11.82 -10.06
C GLU A 240 -31.06 -11.27 -8.86
N LEU A 241 -30.60 -12.13 -7.95
CA LEU A 241 -29.80 -11.74 -6.78
C LEU A 241 -28.29 -12.03 -6.93
N GLU A 242 -27.84 -12.67 -8.01
CA GLU A 242 -26.40 -12.86 -8.31
C GLU A 242 -25.72 -11.59 -8.86
N GLU A 243 -26.47 -10.56 -9.27
CA GLU A 243 -25.91 -9.35 -9.90
C GLU A 243 -25.60 -8.19 -8.93
N LEU A 244 -25.95 -8.29 -7.65
CA LEU A 244 -25.86 -7.15 -6.71
C LEU A 244 -24.78 -7.25 -5.62
N GLU A 245 -23.96 -8.31 -5.59
CA GLU A 245 -22.83 -8.46 -4.65
C GLU A 245 -21.42 -8.21 -5.25
N GLN A 246 -21.29 -7.90 -6.55
CA GLN A 246 -19.98 -7.64 -7.17
C GLN A 246 -19.60 -6.15 -7.20
N PHE A 247 -19.33 -5.55 -6.05
CA PHE A 247 -18.64 -4.25 -5.96
C PHE A 247 -17.11 -4.44 -5.85
N GLY A 248 -16.55 -5.20 -6.80
CA GLY A 248 -15.11 -5.30 -7.03
C GLY A 248 -14.81 -5.00 -8.50
N ALA A 249 -13.63 -4.45 -8.79
CA ALA A 249 -13.18 -4.34 -10.17
C ALA A 249 -13.05 -5.76 -10.76
N LYS A 250 -13.53 -5.98 -11.98
CA LYS A 250 -13.20 -7.19 -12.72
C LYS A 250 -11.83 -6.99 -13.34
N GLY A 251 -10.93 -7.95 -13.12
CA GLY A 251 -9.67 -8.03 -13.84
C GLY A 251 -9.93 -8.00 -15.35
N THR A 252 -9.22 -7.13 -16.07
CA THR A 252 -9.48 -6.89 -17.49
C THR A 252 -9.07 -8.11 -18.32
N TYR A 253 -8.08 -8.88 -17.84
CA TYR A 253 -7.54 -10.06 -18.51
C TYR A 253 -8.14 -11.37 -17.99
N THR A 254 -8.31 -11.49 -16.68
CA THR A 254 -8.78 -12.71 -16.02
C THR A 254 -10.30 -12.79 -15.87
N SER A 255 -11.00 -11.65 -15.99
CA SER A 255 -12.42 -11.48 -15.63
C SER A 255 -12.77 -11.84 -14.18
N ARG A 256 -11.77 -12.14 -13.34
CA ARG A 256 -11.96 -12.47 -11.92
C ARG A 256 -12.31 -11.18 -11.15
N PRO A 257 -13.32 -11.20 -10.27
CA PRO A 257 -13.63 -10.07 -9.42
C PRO A 257 -12.57 -9.94 -8.31
N PHE A 258 -12.09 -8.71 -8.07
CA PHE A 258 -11.20 -8.40 -6.95
C PHE A 258 -11.40 -6.96 -6.48
N ASP A 259 -10.92 -6.66 -5.27
CA ASP A 259 -10.91 -5.32 -4.69
C ASP A 259 -9.52 -4.67 -4.90
N PRO A 260 -9.39 -3.62 -5.75
CA PRO A 260 -8.12 -2.94 -5.99
C PRO A 260 -7.49 -2.33 -4.75
N ASP A 261 -8.30 -1.87 -3.79
CA ASP A 261 -7.79 -1.23 -2.57
C ASP A 261 -7.20 -2.26 -1.60
N LYS A 262 -7.53 -3.54 -1.78
CA LYS A 262 -7.01 -4.68 -1.00
C LYS A 262 -6.01 -5.53 -1.79
N ALA A 263 -5.54 -5.06 -2.94
CA ALA A 263 -4.62 -5.81 -3.80
C ALA A 263 -3.15 -5.78 -3.36
N GLY A 264 -2.82 -5.04 -2.29
CA GLY A 264 -1.44 -4.88 -1.84
C GLY A 264 -0.57 -4.03 -2.78
N GLY A 265 -1.20 -3.11 -3.52
CA GLY A 265 -0.54 -2.20 -4.47
C GLY A 265 -1.34 -2.05 -5.77
N PRO A 266 -1.02 -1.03 -6.60
CA PRO A 266 -1.70 -0.87 -7.89
C PRO A 266 -1.42 -2.06 -8.82
N VAL A 267 -2.34 -2.33 -9.74
CA VAL A 267 -2.09 -3.22 -10.88
C VAL A 267 -1.22 -2.47 -11.89
N GLU A 268 -0.15 -3.11 -12.34
CA GLU A 268 0.86 -2.58 -13.25
C GLU A 268 0.85 -3.36 -14.58
N HIS A 269 1.65 -2.92 -15.56
CA HIS A 269 1.81 -3.66 -16.83
C HIS A 269 3.21 -4.26 -16.90
N LEU A 270 3.43 -5.32 -16.11
CA LEU A 270 4.72 -5.98 -15.98
C LEU A 270 4.98 -6.95 -17.14
N THR A 271 6.23 -7.36 -17.26
CA THR A 271 6.72 -8.34 -18.26
C THR A 271 7.65 -9.33 -17.58
N THR A 272 7.70 -10.53 -18.14
CA THR A 272 8.64 -11.60 -17.76
C THR A 272 9.90 -11.60 -18.61
N GLU A 273 9.98 -10.72 -19.62
CA GLU A 273 11.12 -10.59 -20.51
C GLU A 273 12.39 -10.15 -19.75
N GLY A 274 13.49 -10.89 -19.94
CA GLY A 274 14.77 -10.61 -19.30
C GLY A 274 14.85 -11.01 -17.83
N VAL A 275 13.84 -11.72 -17.29
CA VAL A 275 13.88 -12.25 -15.93
C VAL A 275 14.84 -13.44 -15.85
N ASN A 276 15.74 -13.38 -14.87
CA ASN A 276 16.60 -14.50 -14.49
C ASN A 276 16.05 -15.17 -13.23
N ILE A 277 15.88 -16.50 -13.29
CA ILE A 277 15.49 -17.30 -12.13
C ILE A 277 16.73 -17.52 -11.25
N THR A 278 16.70 -17.04 -10.02
CA THR A 278 17.80 -17.16 -9.05
C THR A 278 17.36 -17.91 -7.80
N TYR A 279 18.31 -18.41 -7.00
CA TYR A 279 18.01 -19.10 -5.75
C TYR A 279 17.32 -18.21 -4.73
N GLU A 280 17.62 -16.91 -4.72
CA GLU A 280 17.00 -15.93 -3.84
C GLU A 280 15.52 -15.76 -4.17
N GLY A 281 15.17 -15.67 -5.45
CA GLY A 281 13.77 -15.62 -5.85
C GLY A 281 13.05 -16.94 -5.63
N ILE A 282 13.72 -18.08 -5.83
CA ILE A 282 13.15 -19.40 -5.48
C ILE A 282 12.82 -19.47 -3.99
N ALA A 283 13.68 -18.95 -3.13
CA ALA A 283 13.41 -18.89 -1.69
C ALA A 283 12.18 -18.02 -1.35
N ILE A 284 11.92 -16.95 -2.13
CA ILE A 284 10.70 -16.14 -2.02
C ILE A 284 9.48 -16.97 -2.42
N VAL A 285 9.55 -17.68 -3.55
CA VAL A 285 8.48 -18.58 -4.00
C VAL A 285 8.18 -19.63 -2.93
N GLU A 286 9.20 -20.31 -2.41
CA GLU A 286 9.05 -21.32 -1.36
C GLU A 286 8.43 -20.74 -0.08
N LYS A 287 8.85 -19.54 0.33
CA LYS A 287 8.26 -18.85 1.48
C LYS A 287 6.81 -18.47 1.22
N HIS A 288 6.47 -18.06 0.00
CA HIS A 288 5.11 -17.72 -0.37
C HIS A 288 4.21 -18.95 -0.29
N ILE A 289 4.56 -20.03 -0.99
CA ILE A 289 3.74 -21.24 -1.05
C ILE A 289 3.62 -21.97 0.29
N SER A 290 4.61 -21.83 1.19
CA SER A 290 4.57 -22.48 2.52
C SER A 290 3.40 -22.05 3.41
N ARG A 291 2.69 -20.96 3.07
CA ARG A 291 1.48 -20.51 3.79
C ARG A 291 0.22 -21.28 3.41
N PHE A 292 0.27 -22.05 2.31
CA PHE A 292 -0.84 -22.83 1.79
C PHE A 292 -0.64 -24.31 2.09
N ASP A 293 -1.71 -25.09 1.90
CA ASP A 293 -1.63 -26.53 2.04
C ASP A 293 -0.71 -27.12 0.94
N PRO A 294 0.01 -28.22 1.22
CA PRO A 294 0.92 -28.82 0.25
C PRO A 294 0.23 -29.15 -1.09
N ASP A 295 0.81 -28.68 -2.18
CA ASP A 295 0.29 -28.83 -3.53
C ASP A 295 1.37 -29.47 -4.45
N PRO A 296 1.10 -30.64 -5.07
CA PRO A 296 2.07 -31.32 -5.93
C PRO A 296 2.50 -30.52 -7.17
N GLY A 297 1.63 -29.64 -7.68
CA GLY A 297 1.94 -28.74 -8.79
C GLY A 297 2.95 -27.68 -8.39
N ASN A 298 2.81 -27.09 -7.20
CA ASN A 298 3.78 -26.16 -6.63
C ASN A 298 5.14 -26.82 -6.40
N GLU A 299 5.16 -28.02 -5.83
CA GLU A 299 6.38 -28.80 -5.64
C GLU A 299 7.09 -29.09 -6.97
N PHE A 300 6.32 -29.43 -8.02
CA PHE A 300 6.84 -29.65 -9.36
C PHE A 300 7.47 -28.39 -9.95
N MET A 301 6.77 -27.25 -9.86
CA MET A 301 7.26 -25.98 -10.38
C MET A 301 8.53 -25.52 -9.65
N VAL A 302 8.57 -25.59 -8.33
CA VAL A 302 9.78 -25.27 -7.54
C VAL A 302 10.96 -26.16 -7.93
N SER A 303 10.73 -27.45 -8.17
CA SER A 303 11.77 -28.38 -8.65
C SER A 303 12.31 -27.97 -10.03
N ARG A 304 11.44 -27.58 -10.97
CA ARG A 304 11.85 -27.01 -12.27
C ARG A 304 12.69 -25.75 -12.10
N LEU A 305 12.23 -24.80 -11.28
CA LEU A 305 12.96 -23.54 -11.04
C LEU A 305 14.38 -23.80 -10.51
N LYS A 306 14.56 -24.76 -9.59
CA LYS A 306 15.88 -25.15 -9.07
C LYS A 306 16.78 -25.74 -10.15
N LYS A 307 16.25 -26.56 -11.07
CA LYS A 307 17.01 -27.08 -12.21
C LYS A 307 17.43 -25.98 -13.17
N ILE A 308 16.57 -24.99 -13.38
CA ILE A 308 16.90 -23.81 -14.20
C ILE A 308 18.00 -22.98 -13.55
N ALA A 309 17.91 -22.72 -12.24
CA ALA A 309 18.95 -22.00 -11.50
C ALA A 309 20.31 -22.72 -11.49
N ASN A 310 20.30 -24.07 -11.50
CA ASN A 310 21.50 -24.91 -11.67
C ASN A 310 22.06 -24.92 -13.11
N GLY A 311 21.34 -24.37 -14.10
CA GLY A 311 21.69 -24.48 -15.52
C GLY A 311 21.45 -25.86 -16.13
N GLU A 312 20.71 -26.73 -15.45
CA GLU A 312 20.35 -28.08 -15.92
C GLU A 312 19.18 -28.05 -16.91
N LEU A 313 18.38 -26.98 -16.88
CA LEU A 313 17.20 -26.79 -17.72
C LEU A 313 17.16 -25.35 -18.24
N LEU A 314 16.74 -25.16 -19.49
CA LEU A 314 16.47 -23.82 -20.01
C LEU A 314 15.07 -23.37 -19.56
N PRO A 315 14.89 -22.09 -19.18
CA PRO A 315 13.59 -21.58 -18.77
C PRO A 315 12.62 -21.56 -19.95
N GLU A 316 11.39 -22.03 -19.69
CA GLU A 316 10.24 -21.85 -20.56
C GLU A 316 9.37 -20.71 -20.06
N GLN A 317 8.45 -20.23 -20.91
CA GLN A 317 7.58 -19.11 -20.55
C GLN A 317 6.76 -19.40 -19.28
N VAL A 318 6.33 -20.65 -19.09
CA VAL A 318 5.56 -21.07 -17.91
C VAL A 318 6.37 -20.98 -16.60
N ASP A 319 7.68 -21.22 -16.63
CA ASP A 319 8.53 -21.04 -15.44
C ASP A 319 8.69 -19.58 -15.09
N LEU A 320 8.89 -18.74 -16.11
CA LEU A 320 9.02 -17.31 -15.92
C LEU A 320 7.71 -16.73 -15.40
N ASN A 321 6.57 -17.16 -15.93
CA ASN A 321 5.25 -16.77 -15.46
C ASN A 321 5.06 -17.16 -14.00
N TYR A 322 5.28 -18.44 -13.65
CA TYR A 322 5.14 -18.93 -12.28
C TYR A 322 6.07 -18.19 -11.32
N TYR A 323 7.37 -18.14 -11.63
CA TYR A 323 8.37 -17.50 -10.78
C TYR A 323 8.05 -16.03 -10.51
N THR A 324 7.72 -15.27 -11.56
CA THR A 324 7.44 -13.83 -11.43
C THR A 324 6.10 -13.59 -10.74
N HIS A 325 5.08 -14.41 -11.04
CA HIS A 325 3.78 -14.37 -10.38
C HIS A 325 3.93 -14.62 -8.88
N GLU A 326 4.51 -15.74 -8.46
CA GLU A 326 4.63 -16.10 -7.04
C GLU A 326 5.46 -15.06 -6.26
N CYS A 327 6.52 -14.50 -6.87
CA CYS A 327 7.30 -13.42 -6.25
C CYS A 327 6.49 -12.13 -6.09
N ARG A 328 5.71 -11.74 -7.11
CA ARG A 328 4.90 -10.52 -7.09
C ARG A 328 3.69 -10.66 -6.17
N GLU A 329 3.05 -11.84 -6.15
CA GLU A 329 1.96 -12.13 -5.23
C GLU A 329 2.45 -12.08 -3.78
N TYR A 330 3.60 -12.69 -3.49
CA TYR A 330 4.24 -12.58 -2.18
C TYR A 330 4.52 -11.12 -1.78
N GLN A 331 5.01 -10.30 -2.71
CA GLN A 331 5.22 -8.86 -2.46
C GLN A 331 3.92 -8.16 -2.08
N ARG A 332 2.81 -8.45 -2.75
CA ARG A 332 1.48 -7.89 -2.43
C ARG A 332 1.01 -8.34 -1.05
N TYR A 333 1.20 -9.60 -0.68
CA TYR A 333 0.94 -10.10 0.68
C TYR A 333 1.76 -9.33 1.72
N CYS A 334 3.04 -9.06 1.46
CA CYS A 334 3.89 -8.29 2.37
C CYS A 334 3.40 -6.85 2.54
N ASN A 335 2.97 -6.20 1.44
CA ASN A 335 2.39 -4.86 1.49
C ASN A 335 1.10 -4.78 2.32
N LEU A 336 0.39 -5.90 2.50
CA LEU A 336 -0.80 -6.03 3.34
C LEU A 336 -0.48 -6.50 4.77
N GLY A 337 0.80 -6.62 5.14
CA GLY A 337 1.24 -7.07 6.47
C GLY A 337 1.28 -8.58 6.68
N TRP A 338 1.15 -9.38 5.61
CA TRP A 338 1.10 -10.85 5.67
C TRP A 338 2.40 -11.50 5.17
N GLU A 339 3.52 -11.18 5.82
CA GLU A 339 4.82 -11.76 5.51
C GLU A 339 4.88 -13.28 5.78
N THR A 340 4.16 -13.73 6.81
CA THR A 340 4.06 -15.13 7.22
C THR A 340 2.62 -15.48 7.59
N GLY A 341 2.21 -16.72 7.30
CA GLY A 341 0.87 -17.20 7.63
C GLY A 341 -0.24 -16.59 6.77
N ARG A 342 -1.48 -16.75 7.24
CA ARG A 342 -2.71 -16.23 6.64
C ARG A 342 -3.72 -15.88 7.74
N PRO A 343 -4.75 -15.07 7.46
CA PRO A 343 -5.84 -14.83 8.39
C PRO A 343 -6.40 -16.14 8.97
N SER A 344 -6.78 -16.13 10.25
CA SER A 344 -7.40 -17.30 10.89
C SER A 344 -8.82 -17.53 10.42
N ASP A 345 -9.49 -16.47 9.95
CA ASP A 345 -10.78 -16.57 9.31
C ASP A 345 -10.63 -17.01 7.85
N ASN A 346 -11.40 -18.01 7.44
CA ASN A 346 -11.30 -18.60 6.10
C ASN A 346 -11.75 -17.65 4.99
N GLN A 347 -12.74 -16.79 5.26
CA GLN A 347 -13.23 -15.82 4.27
C GLN A 347 -12.22 -14.70 4.10
N GLU A 348 -11.66 -14.17 5.18
CA GLU A 348 -10.58 -13.17 5.11
C GLU A 348 -9.33 -13.73 4.43
N ALA A 349 -8.97 -14.99 4.68
CA ALA A 349 -7.85 -15.65 4.02
C ALA A 349 -8.10 -15.82 2.52
N TYR A 350 -9.32 -16.18 2.13
CA TYR A 350 -9.74 -16.27 0.73
C TYR A 350 -9.74 -14.90 0.05
N ASP A 351 -10.28 -13.87 0.70
CA ASP A 351 -10.34 -12.52 0.15
C ASP A 351 -8.95 -11.93 -0.06
N LEU A 352 -8.06 -12.10 0.94
CA LEU A 352 -6.66 -11.73 0.83
C LEU A 352 -6.02 -12.39 -0.38
N TRP A 353 -6.12 -13.72 -0.48
CA TRP A 353 -5.60 -14.49 -1.60
C TRP A 353 -6.20 -14.03 -2.93
N ASN A 354 -7.53 -13.95 -3.03
CA ASN A 354 -8.19 -13.63 -4.29
C ASN A 354 -7.79 -12.24 -4.79
N ASN A 355 -7.67 -11.26 -3.90
CA ASN A 355 -7.29 -9.89 -4.27
C ASN A 355 -5.83 -9.81 -4.72
N THR A 356 -4.89 -10.41 -3.99
CA THR A 356 -3.47 -10.40 -4.34
C THR A 356 -3.17 -11.27 -5.57
N HIS A 357 -3.79 -12.44 -5.66
CA HIS A 357 -3.60 -13.38 -6.75
C HIS A 357 -4.16 -12.82 -8.06
N THR A 358 -5.40 -12.34 -8.03
CA THR A 358 -6.04 -11.77 -9.23
C THR A 358 -5.28 -10.54 -9.74
N SER A 359 -4.89 -9.63 -8.85
CA SER A 359 -4.12 -8.45 -9.25
C SER A 359 -2.74 -8.80 -9.83
N THR A 360 -2.11 -9.88 -9.36
CA THR A 360 -0.83 -10.36 -9.92
C THR A 360 -0.99 -10.99 -11.29
N LEU A 361 -2.07 -11.75 -11.53
CA LEU A 361 -2.39 -12.26 -12.87
C LEU A 361 -2.59 -11.10 -13.86
N GLU A 362 -3.26 -10.02 -13.42
CA GLU A 362 -3.43 -8.81 -14.22
C GLU A 362 -2.10 -8.09 -14.49
N ASP A 363 -1.17 -8.05 -13.52
CA ASP A 363 0.15 -7.41 -13.70
C ASP A 363 0.87 -7.96 -14.95
N TYR A 364 0.87 -9.27 -15.10
CA TYR A 364 1.56 -9.98 -16.18
C TYR A 364 0.67 -10.30 -17.38
N ARG A 365 -0.64 -9.99 -17.31
CA ARG A 365 -1.64 -10.33 -18.33
C ARG A 365 -1.60 -11.83 -18.66
N ILE A 366 -1.67 -12.63 -17.61
CA ILE A 366 -1.70 -14.11 -17.66
C ILE A 366 -2.93 -14.64 -16.93
N THR A 367 -3.27 -15.90 -17.16
CA THR A 367 -4.35 -16.62 -16.47
C THR A 367 -3.80 -17.71 -15.56
N GLY A 368 -4.64 -18.27 -14.68
CA GLY A 368 -4.22 -19.39 -13.83
C GLY A 368 -3.73 -20.63 -14.60
N ASN A 369 -4.15 -20.79 -15.87
CA ASN A 369 -3.69 -21.88 -16.72
C ASN A 369 -2.25 -21.68 -17.22
N ASP A 370 -1.72 -20.47 -17.13
CA ASP A 370 -0.37 -20.12 -17.59
C ASP A 370 0.69 -20.25 -16.49
N LEU A 371 0.28 -20.66 -15.28
CA LEU A 371 1.15 -20.78 -14.11
C LEU A 371 1.77 -22.17 -13.94
N TYR A 372 1.08 -23.24 -14.33
CA TYR A 372 1.58 -24.60 -14.12
C TYR A 372 1.99 -25.23 -15.44
N HIS A 373 3.19 -25.84 -15.45
CA HIS A 373 3.66 -26.61 -16.60
C HIS A 373 2.68 -27.77 -16.89
N PRO A 374 2.43 -28.16 -18.15
CA PRO A 374 1.48 -29.23 -18.49
C PRO A 374 1.78 -30.59 -17.84
N ASP A 375 3.06 -30.86 -17.55
CA ASP A 375 3.51 -32.07 -16.84
C ASP A 375 3.36 -31.99 -15.31
N ALA A 376 2.96 -30.83 -14.77
CA ALA A 376 2.72 -30.69 -13.34
C ALA A 376 1.50 -31.55 -12.95
N PRO A 377 1.56 -32.31 -11.85
CA PRO A 377 0.41 -33.08 -11.39
C PRO A 377 -0.74 -32.14 -11.03
N SER A 378 -1.92 -32.36 -11.62
CA SER A 378 -3.16 -31.77 -11.11
C SER A 378 -3.63 -32.51 -9.87
N TRP A 379 -4.32 -31.79 -8.99
CA TRP A 379 -5.09 -32.38 -7.88
C TRP A 379 -6.21 -33.30 -8.37
#